data_AF-A0A838UC01-F1
#
_entry.id   AF-A0A838UC01-F1
#
_cell.length_a   1.000
_cell.length_b   1.000
_cell.length_c   1.000
_cell.angle_alpha   90.00
_cell.angle_beta   90.00
_cell.angle_gamma   90.00
#
_symmetry.space_group_name_H-M   'P 1'
#
loop_
_entity.id
_entity.type
_entity.pdbx_description
1 polymer ?
#
loop_
_entity_poly.entity_id
_entity_poly.type
_entity_poly.pdbx_seq_one_letter_code
_entity_poly.pdbx_strand_id
1 'polypeptide(L)'
;MRTTLTLEDSVADGLKRLQRRHPERTFKDLVNTTLKAGLAAEGEEIRVPFKIRALNNARPKEGLNFDCINELISQVEGDFHK
;
A
#
# COMPACT_ATOMS: atom_id res chain seq x y z
N MET A 1 5.21 -6.81 31.94
CA MET A 1 4.55 -5.83 32.83
C MET A 1 3.11 -6.26 33.09
N ARG A 2 2.56 -6.02 34.28
CA ARG A 2 1.14 -6.24 34.59
C ARG A 2 0.44 -4.90 34.56
N THR A 3 -0.52 -4.74 33.66
CA THR A 3 -1.25 -3.50 33.45
C THR A 3 -2.72 -3.83 33.29
N THR A 4 -3.59 -2.99 33.85
CA THR A 4 -5.03 -3.03 33.59
C THR A 4 -5.34 -2.04 32.48
N LEU A 5 -6.00 -2.48 31.42
CA LEU A 5 -6.40 -1.67 30.28
C LEU A 5 -7.92 -1.76 30.13
N THR A 6 -8.59 -0.62 30.01
CA THR A 6 -10.00 -0.56 29.61
C THR A 6 -10.07 -0.60 28.09
N LEU A 7 -10.88 -1.50 27.54
CA LEU A 7 -11.08 -1.66 26.10
C LEU A 7 -12.52 -1.30 25.75
N GLU A 8 -12.72 -0.73 24.57
CA GLU A 8 -14.06 -0.64 23.99
C GLU A 8 -14.63 -2.04 23.71
N ASP A 9 -15.95 -2.17 23.80
CA ASP A 9 -16.65 -3.45 23.59
C ASP A 9 -16.35 -4.05 22.21
N SER A 10 -16.26 -3.19 21.19
CA SER A 10 -15.93 -3.57 19.80
C SER A 10 -14.55 -4.27 19.71
N VAL A 11 -13.55 -3.71 20.41
CA VAL A 11 -12.18 -4.22 20.45
C VAL A 11 -12.12 -5.51 21.27
N ALA A 12 -12.78 -5.54 22.43
CA ALA A 12 -12.86 -6.73 23.28
C ALA A 12 -13.49 -7.91 22.53
N ASP A 13 -14.57 -7.67 21.78
CA ASP A 13 -15.23 -8.69 20.97
C ASP A 13 -14.34 -9.15 19.80
N GLY A 14 -13.61 -8.23 19.17
CA GLY A 14 -12.61 -8.54 18.15
C GLY A 14 -11.54 -9.51 18.68
N LEU A 15 -10.97 -9.20 19.84
CA LEU A 15 -9.96 -10.04 20.50
C LEU A 15 -10.52 -11.39 20.93
N LYS A 16 -11.76 -11.45 21.44
CA LYS A 16 -12.44 -12.71 21.77
C LYS A 16 -12.69 -13.57 20.53
N ARG A 17 -13.09 -12.98 19.40
CA ARG A 17 -13.20 -13.71 18.12
C ARG A 17 -11.85 -14.25 17.67
N LEU A 18 -10.79 -13.47 17.84
CA LEU A 18 -9.43 -13.88 17.50
C LEU A 18 -8.96 -15.05 18.39
N GLN A 19 -9.28 -15.02 19.67
CA GLN A 19 -9.05 -16.11 20.63
C GLN A 19 -9.79 -17.40 20.26
N ARG A 20 -11.03 -17.30 19.77
CA ARG A 20 -11.79 -18.47 19.29
C ARG A 20 -11.15 -19.09 18.03
N ARG A 21 -10.53 -18.28 17.18
CA ARG A 21 -9.80 -18.76 15.98
C ARG A 21 -8.44 -19.38 16.32
N HIS A 22 -7.83 -18.94 17.42
CA HIS A 22 -6.50 -19.37 17.87
C HIS A 22 -6.55 -19.89 19.31
N PRO A 23 -7.20 -21.05 19.56
CA PRO A 23 -7.35 -21.60 20.90
C PRO A 23 -6.02 -21.95 21.57
N GLU A 24 -4.96 -22.15 20.78
CA GLU A 24 -3.60 -22.45 21.25
C GLU A 24 -2.88 -21.25 21.88
N ARG A 25 -3.33 -20.01 21.58
CA ARG A 25 -2.69 -18.78 22.07
C ARG A 25 -3.38 -18.27 23.33
N THR A 26 -2.63 -17.69 24.26
CA THR A 26 -3.26 -17.07 25.42
C THR A 26 -3.85 -15.70 25.05
N PHE A 27 -4.89 -15.26 25.77
CA PHE A 27 -5.49 -13.95 25.55
C PHE A 27 -4.47 -12.82 25.69
N LYS A 28 -3.55 -12.96 26.64
CA LYS A 28 -2.41 -12.05 26.84
C LYS A 28 -1.53 -11.99 25.60
N ASP A 29 -1.19 -13.12 25.00
CA ASP A 29 -0.33 -13.15 23.81
C ASP A 29 -1.03 -12.48 22.63
N LEU A 30 -2.32 -12.77 22.42
CA LEU A 30 -3.11 -12.14 21.38
C LEU A 30 -3.18 -10.62 21.53
N VAL A 31 -3.49 -10.12 22.73
CA VAL A 31 -3.52 -8.68 23.03
C VAL A 31 -2.16 -8.05 22.69
N ASN A 32 -1.06 -8.64 23.16
CA ASN A 32 0.27 -8.09 22.91
C ASN A 32 0.65 -8.14 21.42
N THR A 33 0.34 -9.23 20.71
CA THR A 33 0.63 -9.35 19.27
C THR A 33 -0.18 -8.33 18.47
N THR A 34 -1.47 -8.17 18.78
CA THR A 34 -2.32 -7.18 18.11
C THR A 34 -1.84 -5.75 18.37
N LEU A 35 -1.48 -5.42 19.61
CA LEU A 35 -0.94 -4.09 19.94
C LEU A 35 0.41 -3.84 19.25
N LYS A 36 1.31 -4.83 19.23
CA LYS A 36 2.58 -4.72 18.51
C LYS A 36 2.38 -4.48 17.02
N ALA A 37 1.44 -5.18 16.39
CA ALA A 37 1.13 -4.98 14.98
C ALA A 37 0.56 -3.57 14.72
N GLY A 38 -0.32 -3.08 15.60
CA GLY A 38 -0.86 -1.73 15.52
C GLY A 38 0.22 -0.64 15.66
N LEU A 39 1.11 -0.78 16.64
CA LEU A 39 2.23 0.15 16.85
C LEU A 39 3.26 0.08 15.72
N ALA A 40 3.48 -1.08 15.11
CA ALA A 40 4.37 -1.22 13.96
C ALA A 40 3.78 -0.60 12.68
N ALA A 41 2.45 -0.60 12.55
CA ALA A 41 1.76 0.06 11.45
C ALA A 41 1.65 1.60 11.65
N GLU A 42 1.98 2.10 12.84
CA GLU A 42 1.98 3.54 13.12
C GLU A 42 3.11 4.22 12.33
N GLY A 43 2.73 5.03 11.34
CA GLY A 43 3.67 5.68 10.42
C GLY A 43 3.89 4.94 9.10
N GLU A 44 3.29 3.77 8.90
CA GLU A 44 3.20 3.21 7.55
C GLU A 44 2.17 4.02 6.74
N GLU A 45 2.61 4.58 5.61
CA GLU A 45 1.67 5.17 4.64
C GLU A 45 0.67 4.10 4.20
N ILE A 46 -0.62 4.44 4.28
CA ILE A 46 -1.70 3.59 3.77
C ILE A 46 -1.38 3.29 2.30
N ARG A 47 -1.06 2.03 2.01
CA ARG A 47 -0.78 1.59 0.64
C ARG A 47 -2.04 1.78 -0.21
N VAL A 48 -2.10 2.91 -0.92
CA VAL A 48 -3.14 3.15 -1.91
C VAL A 48 -2.85 2.27 -3.14
N PRO A 49 -3.88 1.65 -3.73
CA PRO A 49 -3.70 0.88 -4.96
C PRO A 49 -3.04 1.76 -6.03
N PHE A 50 -1.99 1.25 -6.67
CA PHE A 50 -1.35 1.93 -7.78
C PHE A 50 -2.36 2.06 -8.94
N LYS A 51 -2.80 3.29 -9.22
CA LYS A 51 -3.73 3.57 -10.33
C LYS A 51 -2.94 4.03 -11.55
N ILE A 52 -2.93 3.21 -12.59
CA ILE A 52 -2.39 3.59 -13.90
C ILE A 52 -3.42 4.46 -14.61
N ARG A 53 -3.05 5.69 -14.95
CA ARG A 53 -3.82 6.53 -15.87
C ARG A 53 -3.26 6.33 -17.28
N ALA A 54 -3.84 5.42 -18.05
CA ALA A 54 -3.52 5.29 -19.45
C ALA A 54 -3.89 6.60 -20.16
N LEU A 55 -2.93 7.25 -20.81
CA LEU A 55 -3.25 8.31 -21.76
C LEU A 55 -3.86 7.64 -23.00
N ASN A 56 -5.15 7.89 -23.26
CA ASN A 56 -5.84 7.43 -24.48
C ASN A 56 -5.18 7.97 -25.78
N ASN A 57 -4.25 8.91 -25.64
CA ASN A 57 -3.51 9.54 -26.72
C ASN A 57 -2.16 8.83 -26.98
N ALA A 58 -2.01 7.58 -26.53
CA ALA A 58 -0.84 6.74 -26.82
C ALA A 58 -0.80 6.22 -28.27
N ARG A 59 -1.70 6.68 -29.15
CA ARG A 59 -1.36 6.68 -30.57
C ARG A 59 -0.36 7.82 -30.75
N PRO A 60 0.86 7.52 -31.20
CA PRO A 60 1.74 8.58 -31.60
C PRO A 60 0.98 9.48 -32.58
N LYS A 61 1.09 10.80 -32.44
CA LYS A 61 0.66 11.69 -33.55
C LYS A 61 1.28 11.13 -34.82
N GLU A 62 0.54 11.12 -35.93
CA GLU A 62 1.01 10.57 -37.21
C GLU A 62 2.48 10.97 -37.45
N GLY A 63 3.39 9.98 -37.41
CA GLY A 63 4.85 10.20 -37.54
C GLY A 63 5.70 9.86 -36.31
N LEU A 64 5.16 9.82 -35.09
CA LEU A 64 5.93 9.44 -33.89
C LEU A 64 6.02 7.90 -33.77
N ASN A 65 7.20 7.36 -33.48
CA ASN A 65 7.38 5.93 -33.21
C ASN A 65 7.98 5.77 -31.81
N PHE A 66 7.17 5.29 -30.85
CA PHE A 66 7.62 5.10 -29.47
C PHE A 66 8.62 3.93 -29.32
N ASP A 67 8.73 3.06 -30.32
CA ASP A 67 9.70 1.95 -30.33
C ASP A 67 11.09 2.39 -30.87
N CYS A 68 11.18 3.56 -31.51
CA CYS A 68 12.41 4.16 -31.99
C CYS A 68 12.73 5.45 -31.22
N ILE A 69 13.31 5.29 -30.03
CA ILE A 69 13.65 6.39 -29.11
C ILE A 69 14.43 7.52 -29.80
N ASN A 70 15.38 7.19 -30.68
CA ASN A 70 16.18 8.20 -31.39
C ASN A 70 15.32 9.10 -32.30
N GLU A 71 14.39 8.54 -33.06
CA GLU A 71 13.51 9.30 -33.95
C GLU A 71 12.50 10.12 -33.15
N LEU A 72 12.03 9.57 -32.01
CA LEU A 72 11.13 10.26 -31.11
C LEU A 72 11.77 11.51 -30.50
N ILE A 73 13.02 11.41 -30.06
CA ILE A 73 13.78 12.54 -29.52
C ILE A 73 13.93 13.63 -30.59
N SER A 74 14.37 13.28 -31.80
CA SER A 74 14.51 14.23 -32.90
C SER A 74 13.19 14.93 -33.26
N GLN A 75 12.05 14.23 -33.24
CA GLN A 75 10.75 14.82 -33.57
C GLN A 75 10.15 15.66 -32.44
N VAL A 76 10.43 15.33 -31.17
CA VAL A 76 9.90 16.07 -30.01
C VAL A 76 10.74 17.31 -29.70
N GLU A 77 12.07 17.23 -29.90
CA GLU A 77 13.01 18.28 -29.50
C GLU A 77 13.57 19.07 -30.70
N GLY A 78 13.42 18.56 -31.93
CA GLY A 78 13.94 19.14 -33.17
C GLY A 78 15.44 18.90 -33.39
N ASP A 79 15.91 19.09 -34.64
CA ASP A 79 17.32 18.88 -35.08
C ASP A 79 18.37 19.78 -34.40
N PHE A 80 17.97 20.56 -33.38
CA PHE A 80 18.86 21.47 -32.63
C PHE A 80 19.34 20.90 -31.29
N HIS A 81 19.18 19.59 -31.04
CA HIS A 81 19.78 18.95 -29.88
C HIS A 81 21.31 18.94 -30.04
N LYS A 82 22.00 19.79 -29.27
CA LYS A 82 23.46 19.80 -29.08
C LYS A 82 23.77 19.49 -27.63
#